data_AF-A0A963WD71-F1
#
_entry.id   AF-A0A963WD71-F1
#
_cell.length_a   1.000
_cell.length_b   1.000
_cell.length_c   1.000
_cell.angle_alpha   90.00
_cell.angle_beta   90.00
_cell.angle_gamma   90.00
#
_symmetry.space_group_name_H-M   'P 1'
#
loop_
_entity.id
_entity.type
_entity.pdbx_description
1 polymer ?
#
loop_
_entity_poly.entity_id
_entity_poly.type
_entity_poly.pdbx_seq_one_letter_code
_entity_poly.pdbx_strand_id
1 'polypeptide(L)' 'QPGGKFLADLPALARRRLAAAGVTRVYGNDGSDAWCTVGDAARFHSHRRDQARLGGAGRMAACIWLHD' A
#
# COMPACT_ATOMS: atom_id res chain seq x y z
N GLN A 1 17.31 -6.30 -17.78
CA GLN A 1 17.24 -7.38 -16.76
C GLN A 1 16.60 -8.60 -17.41
N PRO A 2 17.20 -9.80 -17.32
CA PRO A 2 16.56 -11.01 -17.81
C PRO A 2 15.22 -11.18 -17.09
N GLY A 3 14.13 -11.43 -17.83
CA GLY A 3 12.81 -11.75 -17.27
C GLY A 3 11.77 -10.62 -17.16
N GLY A 4 12.06 -9.37 -17.55
CA GLY A 4 11.03 -8.33 -17.77
C GLY A 4 10.10 -8.01 -16.57
N LYS A 5 10.49 -8.37 -15.35
CA LYS A 5 9.76 -8.08 -14.11
C LYS A 5 10.54 -7.09 -13.27
N PHE A 6 9.80 -6.27 -12.53
CA PHE A 6 10.34 -5.22 -11.67
C PHE A 6 9.64 -5.27 -10.31
N LEU A 7 10.36 -4.89 -9.25
CA LEU A 7 9.76 -4.61 -7.95
C LEU A 7 9.31 -3.15 -7.96
N ALA A 8 8.01 -2.93 -7.76
CA ALA A 8 7.44 -1.59 -7.71
C ALA A 8 7.30 -1.12 -6.26
N ASP A 9 8.05 -0.08 -5.89
CA ASP A 9 7.85 0.67 -4.66
C ASP A 9 6.68 1.64 -4.84
N LEU A 10 5.46 1.14 -4.61
CA LEU A 10 4.23 1.91 -4.76
C LEU A 10 4.15 3.10 -3.77
N PRO A 11 4.52 2.96 -2.48
CA PRO A 11 4.57 4.08 -1.55
C PRO A 11 5.51 5.20 -2.00
N ALA A 12 6.73 4.88 -2.47
CA ALA A 12 7.66 5.90 -2.97
C ALA A 12 7.12 6.59 -4.24
N LEU A 13 6.50 5.85 -5.16
CA LEU A 13 5.85 6.45 -6.34
C LEU A 13 4.72 7.41 -5.96
N ALA A 14 3.89 7.05 -4.98
CA ALA A 14 2.83 7.93 -4.48
C ALA A 14 3.42 9.20 -3.84
N ARG A 15 4.46 9.07 -3.02
CA ARG A 15 5.15 10.22 -2.39
C ARG A 15 5.76 11.16 -3.42
N ARG A 16 6.38 10.64 -4.48
CA ARG A 16 6.91 11.46 -5.59
C ARG A 16 5.79 12.25 -6.29
N ARG A 17 4.63 11.62 -6.52
CA ARG A 17 3.46 12.29 -7.10
C ARG A 17 2.91 13.39 -6.20
N LEU A 18 2.80 13.12 -4.89
CA LEU A 18 2.36 14.11 -3.90
C LEU A 18 3.32 15.31 -3.85
N ALA A 19 4.63 15.07 -3.83
CA ALA A 19 5.63 16.12 -3.86
C ALA A 19 5.55 16.97 -5.12
N ALA A 20 5.39 16.35 -6.30
CA ALA A 20 5.20 17.05 -7.57
C ALA A 20 3.92 17.90 -7.59
N ALA A 21 2.90 17.53 -6.81
CA ALA A 21 1.67 18.30 -6.62
C ALA A 21 1.79 19.40 -5.54
N GLY A 22 2.98 19.62 -4.96
CA GLY A 22 3.21 20.63 -3.91
C GLY A 22 2.82 20.20 -2.50
N VAL A 23 2.47 18.93 -2.27
CA VAL A 23 2.15 18.42 -0.93
C VAL A 23 3.45 18.15 -0.17
N THR A 24 3.68 18.90 0.92
CA THR A 24 4.93 18.84 1.69
C THR A 24 4.84 18.06 2.99
N ARG A 25 3.62 17.84 3.51
CA ARG A 25 3.38 17.11 4.76
C ARG A 25 2.73 15.77 4.45
N VAL A 26 3.53 14.70 4.43
CA VAL A 26 3.10 13.34 4.07
C VAL A 26 3.44 12.36 5.20
N TYR A 27 2.41 11.74 5.77
CA TYR A 27 2.51 10.81 6.91
C TYR A 27 1.92 9.44 6.58
N GLY A 28 2.11 8.47 7.48
CA GLY A 28 1.66 7.09 7.27
C GLY A 28 2.48 6.36 6.20
N ASN A 29 2.00 5.21 5.73
CA ASN A 29 2.59 4.33 4.71
C ASN A 29 3.88 4.85 4.05
N ASP A 30 5.02 4.59 4.69
CA ASP A 30 6.36 4.98 4.25
C ASP A 30 7.06 3.88 3.44
N GLY A 31 6.37 2.76 3.20
CA GLY A 31 6.91 1.60 2.50
C GLY A 31 7.74 0.67 3.38
N SER A 32 7.87 0.93 4.68
CA SER A 32 8.44 -0.03 5.62
C SER A 32 7.57 -1.29 5.73
N ASP A 33 8.16 -2.38 6.22
CA ASP A 33 7.47 -3.67 6.40
C ASP A 33 6.22 -3.57 7.28
N ALA A 34 6.20 -2.60 8.20
CA ALA A 34 5.04 -2.30 9.03
C ALA A 34 3.81 -1.79 8.24
N TRP A 35 3.94 -1.48 6.95
CA TRP A 35 2.82 -1.14 6.07
C TRP A 35 2.59 -2.17 4.96
N CYS A 36 3.41 -3.22 4.91
CA CYS A 36 3.30 -4.24 3.88
C CYS A 36 2.08 -5.12 4.12
N THR A 37 1.03 -4.92 3.32
CA THR A 37 -0.20 -5.73 3.42
C THR A 37 0.05 -7.21 3.20
N VAL A 38 1.05 -7.59 2.37
CA VAL A 38 1.46 -8.99 2.19
C VAL A 38 2.15 -9.52 3.44
N GLY A 39 3.13 -8.78 3.97
CA GLY A 39 4.03 -9.23 5.04
C GLY A 39 3.39 -9.24 6.43
N ASP A 40 2.45 -8.34 6.70
CA ASP A 40 1.72 -8.30 7.98
C ASP A 40 0.28 -8.82 7.84
N ALA A 41 0.18 -10.15 7.89
CA ALA A 41 -1.11 -10.85 7.82
C ALA A 41 -1.96 -10.69 9.08
N ALA A 42 -1.37 -10.31 10.22
CA ALA A 42 -2.11 -10.10 11.47
C ALA A 42 -2.94 -8.81 11.41
N ARG A 43 -2.46 -7.79 10.68
CA ARG A 43 -3.12 -6.49 10.57
C ARG A 43 -3.90 -6.28 9.28
N PHE A 44 -3.50 -6.92 8.17
CA PHE A 44 -4.04 -6.58 6.86
C PHE A 44 -4.57 -7.79 6.06
N HIS A 45 -5.72 -7.58 5.42
CA HIS A 45 -6.10 -8.36 4.24
C HIS A 45 -5.15 -8.06 3.07
N SER A 46 -4.81 -9.07 2.27
CA SER A 46 -3.94 -8.87 1.11
C SER A 46 -4.40 -9.68 -0.09
N HIS A 47 -4.83 -8.98 -1.14
CA HIS A 47 -5.21 -9.62 -2.39
C HIS A 47 -4.05 -10.42 -3.00
N ARG A 48 -2.81 -9.90 -2.95
CA ARG A 48 -1.64 -10.61 -3.53
C ARG A 48 -1.35 -11.92 -2.81
N ARG A 49 -1.59 -11.99 -1.50
CA ARG A 49 -1.35 -13.18 -0.68
C ARG A 49 -2.52 -14.17 -0.76
N ASP A 50 -3.74 -13.67 -0.64
CA ASP A 50 -4.90 -14.50 -0.30
C ASP A 50 -5.72 -14.93 -1.52
N GLN A 51 -5.74 -14.15 -2.62
CA GLN A 51 -6.62 -14.42 -3.77
C GLN A 51 -6.40 -15.81 -4.39
N ALA A 52 -5.13 -16.16 -4.64
CA ALA A 52 -4.79 -17.44 -5.27
C ALA A 52 -5.00 -18.65 -4.33
N ARG A 53 -4.92 -18.43 -3.02
CA ARG A 53 -5.00 -19.50 -2.01
C ARG A 53 -6.42 -19.75 -1.51
N LEU A 54 -7.21 -18.68 -1.34
CA LEU A 54 -8.51 -18.71 -0.67
C LEU A 54 -9.68 -18.40 -1.62
N GLY A 55 -9.40 -18.08 -2.89
CA GLY A 55 -10.42 -17.67 -3.87
C GLY A 55 -10.93 -16.23 -3.66
N GLY A 56 -10.37 -15.51 -2.70
CA GLY A 56 -10.79 -14.15 -2.34
C GLY A 56 -9.90 -13.56 -1.25
N ALA A 57 -10.08 -12.26 -1.00
CA ALA A 57 -9.48 -11.56 0.14
C ALA A 57 -10.50 -10.59 0.71
N GLY A 58 -10.45 -10.31 2.02
CA GLY A 58 -11.19 -9.19 2.60
C GLY A 58 -10.73 -7.84 2.03
N ARG A 59 -11.44 -6.76 2.37
CA ARG A 59 -11.08 -5.39 1.99
C ARG A 59 -11.12 -4.49 3.22
N MET A 60 -10.06 -3.72 3.39
CA MET A 60 -10.01 -2.64 4.37
C MET A 60 -10.54 -1.36 3.72
N ALA A 61 -11.03 -0.43 4.54
CA ALA A 61 -11.39 0.92 4.13
C ALA A 61 -10.43 1.94 4.76
N ALA A 62 -10.07 2.97 4.01
CA ALA A 62 -9.47 4.19 4.54
C ALA A 62 -10.55 5.28 4.50
N CYS A 63 -10.88 5.84 5.65
CA CYS A 63 -11.96 6.80 5.80
C CYS A 63 -11.42 8.11 6.39
N ILE A 64 -11.96 9.23 5.92
CA ILE A 64 -11.67 10.56 6.47
C ILE A 64 -12.99 11.35 6.51
N TRP A 65 -13.22 12.06 7.60
CA TRP A 65 -14.36 12.94 7.77
C TRP A 65 -13.96 14.15 8.62
N LEU A 66 -14.70 15.25 8.46
CA LEU A 66 -14.67 16.35 9.40
C LEU A 66 -15.76 16.09 10.45
N HIS A 67 -15.49 16.44 11.70
CA HIS A 67 -16.49 16.48 12.77
C HIS A 67 -16.46 17.86 13.39
N ASP A 68 -17.59 18.26 13.97
CA ASP A 68 -17.77 19.54 14.64
C ASP A 68 -17.07 19.59 16.01
#